data_AF-A0A510PQE5-F1
#
_entry.id   AF-A0A510PQE5-F1
#
_cell.length_a   1.000
_cell.length_b   1.000
_cell.length_c   1.000
_cell.angle_alpha   90.00
_cell.angle_beta   90.00
_cell.angle_gamma   90.00
#
_symmetry.space_group_name_H-M   'P 1'
#
loop_
_entity.id
_entity.type
_entity.pdbx_description
1 polymer ?
#
loop_
_entity_poly.entity_id
_entity_poly.type
_entity_poly.pdbx_seq_one_letter_code
_entity_poly.pdbx_strand_id
1 'polypeptide(L)'
;MYYAIRERQGVLSRKRNGEDFSWDDFKKKFVEVFGTPDKPTYTIEQLLDYALRKFNMTLQDLIDANKRSWERRRAWEEKYGSNYNSIPQDWNAG
;
A
#
# COMPACT_ATOMS: atom_id res chain seq x y z
N MET A 1 2.05 -1.97 -8.23
CA MET A 1 1.71 -0.54 -8.35
C MET A 1 0.60 -0.12 -7.40
N TYR A 2 -0.62 -0.65 -7.54
CA TYR A 2 -1.77 -0.29 -6.67
C TYR A 2 -1.43 -0.36 -5.17
N TYR A 3 -0.82 -1.46 -4.72
CA TYR A 3 -0.40 -1.62 -3.32
C TYR A 3 0.66 -0.61 -2.87
N ALA A 4 1.57 -0.20 -3.77
CA ALA A 4 2.58 0.81 -3.46
C ALA A 4 1.93 2.20 -3.27
N ILE A 5 0.96 2.57 -4.12
CA ILE A 5 0.20 3.81 -3.96
C ILE A 5 -0.56 3.81 -2.63
N ARG A 6 -1.24 2.69 -2.29
CA ARG A 6 -1.96 2.52 -1.02
C ARG A 6 -1.02 2.69 0.18
N GLU A 7 0.11 2.00 0.18
CA GLU A 7 1.11 2.06 1.25
C GLU A 7 1.64 3.49 1.42
N ARG A 8 2.03 4.16 0.34
CA ARG A 8 2.55 5.53 0.39
C ARG A 8 1.52 6.53 0.91
N GLN A 9 0.28 6.46 0.43
CA GLN A 9 -0.81 7.28 0.94
C GLN A 9 -1.11 7.03 2.42
N GLY A 10 -1.07 5.76 2.84
CA GLY A 10 -1.28 5.39 4.23
C GLY A 10 -0.19 5.92 5.15
N VAL A 11 1.09 5.81 4.75
CA VAL A 11 2.22 6.36 5.51
C VAL A 11 2.11 7.88 5.66
N LEU A 12 1.75 8.61 4.60
CA LEU A 12 1.52 10.06 4.69
C LEU A 12 0.34 10.41 5.60
N SER A 13 -0.75 9.64 5.49
CA SER A 13 -1.95 9.86 6.33
C SER A 13 -1.66 9.57 7.80
N ARG A 14 -0.90 8.52 8.09
CA ARG A 14 -0.41 8.21 9.43
C ARG A 14 0.48 9.31 9.98
N LYS A 15 1.45 9.80 9.19
CA LYS A 15 2.34 10.89 9.61
C LYS A 15 1.55 12.16 9.96
N ARG A 16 0.45 12.42 9.25
CA ARG A 16 -0.41 13.58 9.51
C ARG A 16 -1.34 13.39 10.71
N ASN A 17 -1.91 12.20 10.87
CA ASN A 17 -2.96 11.94 11.85
C ASN A 17 -2.45 11.32 13.17
N GLY A 18 -1.18 10.92 13.24
CA GLY A 18 -0.57 10.42 14.48
C GLY A 18 -1.24 9.16 15.01
N GLU A 19 -1.54 9.17 16.30
CA GLU A 19 -2.13 8.04 17.05
C GLU A 19 -3.58 7.74 16.65
N ASP A 20 -4.32 8.72 16.13
CA ASP A 20 -5.70 8.55 15.66
C ASP A 20 -5.80 7.81 14.31
N PHE A 21 -4.66 7.45 13.72
CA PHE A 21 -4.63 6.79 12.43
C PHE A 21 -4.99 5.30 12.53
N SER A 22 -6.09 4.92 11.90
CA SER A 22 -6.51 3.53 11.67
C SER A 22 -6.15 3.07 10.27
N TRP A 23 -5.29 2.04 10.17
CA TRP A 23 -4.96 1.41 8.90
C TRP A 23 -6.17 0.79 8.21
N ASP A 24 -7.12 0.27 8.98
CA ASP A 24 -8.28 -0.42 8.42
C ASP A 24 -9.32 0.55 7.85
N ASP A 25 -9.57 1.65 8.56
CA ASP A 25 -10.43 2.72 8.03
C ASP A 25 -9.81 3.36 6.79
N PHE A 26 -8.48 3.56 6.80
CA PHE A 26 -7.77 4.03 5.62
C PHE A 26 -7.91 3.05 4.45
N LYS A 27 -7.68 1.74 4.67
CA LYS A 27 -7.81 0.72 3.61
C LYS A 27 -9.22 0.70 3.04
N LYS A 28 -10.25 0.79 3.88
CA LYS A 28 -11.65 0.84 3.45
C LYS A 28 -11.91 2.05 2.56
N LYS A 29 -11.57 3.26 3.03
CA LYS A 29 -11.70 4.49 2.25
C LYS A 29 -10.86 4.47 0.96
N PHE A 30 -9.67 3.88 1.01
CA PHE A 30 -8.83 3.75 -0.17
C PHE A 30 -9.49 2.89 -1.24
N VAL A 31 -10.09 1.76 -0.87
CA VAL A 31 -10.82 0.89 -1.80
C VAL A 31 -12.08 1.58 -2.33
N GLU A 32 -12.80 2.32 -1.50
CA GLU A 32 -13.97 3.11 -1.93
C GLU A 32 -13.60 4.13 -3.02
N VAL A 33 -12.42 4.76 -2.92
CA VAL A 33 -11.98 5.79 -3.89
C VAL A 33 -11.28 5.17 -5.11
N PHE A 34 -10.33 4.26 -4.89
CA PHE A 34 -9.44 3.75 -5.94
C PHE A 34 -9.89 2.41 -6.54
N GLY A 35 -10.94 1.78 -6.00
CA GLY A 35 -11.40 0.47 -6.42
C GLY A 35 -10.51 -0.64 -5.86
N THR A 36 -10.42 -1.79 -6.53
CA THR A 36 -9.53 -2.91 -6.17
C THR A 36 -8.53 -3.18 -7.29
N PRO A 37 -7.46 -3.96 -7.08
CA PRO A 37 -6.55 -4.33 -8.17
C PRO A 37 -7.24 -4.99 -9.37
N ASP A 38 -8.28 -5.80 -9.12
CA ASP A 38 -9.03 -6.51 -10.17
C ASP A 38 -10.13 -5.64 -10.79
N LYS A 39 -10.58 -4.61 -10.06
CA LYS A 39 -11.60 -3.65 -10.50
C LYS A 39 -11.17 -2.23 -10.10
N PRO A 40 -10.16 -1.64 -10.77
CA PRO A 40 -9.66 -0.33 -10.41
C PRO A 40 -10.62 0.77 -10.89
N THR A 41 -10.81 1.81 -10.09
CA THR A 41 -11.62 2.99 -10.48
C THR A 41 -10.91 3.84 -11.54
N TYR A 42 -9.58 3.81 -11.55
CA TYR A 42 -8.73 4.62 -12.43
C TYR A 42 -7.91 3.74 -13.35
N THR A 43 -7.58 4.25 -14.53
CA THR A 43 -6.69 3.55 -15.46
C THR A 43 -5.26 3.49 -14.93
N ILE A 44 -4.44 2.61 -15.52
CA ILE A 44 -3.03 2.48 -15.16
C ILE A 44 -2.29 3.81 -15.34
N GLU A 45 -2.55 4.53 -16.43
CA GLU A 45 -1.94 5.82 -16.75
C GLU A 45 -2.32 6.88 -15.73
N GLN A 46 -3.59 6.91 -15.30
CA GLN A 46 -4.07 7.85 -14.28
C GLN A 46 -3.43 7.56 -12.91
N LEU A 47 -3.25 6.28 -12.56
CA LEU A 47 -2.57 5.89 -11.33
C LEU A 47 -1.07 6.24 -11.36
N LEU A 48 -0.43 6.14 -12.53
CA LEU A 48 0.96 6.53 -12.72
C LEU A 48 1.14 8.04 -12.64
N ASP A 49 0.31 8.81 -13.34
CA ASP A 49 0.33 10.28 -13.27
C ASP A 49 0.06 10.76 -11.83
N TYR A 50 -0.89 10.14 -11.14
CA TYR A 50 -1.16 10.41 -9.74
C TYR A 50 0.06 10.17 -8.85
N ALA A 51 0.72 9.02 -9.01
CA ALA A 51 1.87 8.65 -8.21
C ALA A 51 3.07 9.56 -8.47
N LEU A 52 3.28 9.95 -9.73
CA LEU A 52 4.30 10.90 -10.13
C LEU A 52 4.03 12.27 -9.49
N ARG A 53 2.82 12.82 -9.62
CA ARG A 53 2.50 14.15 -9.08
C ARG A 53 2.53 14.20 -7.56
N LYS A 54 2.02 13.16 -6.89
CA LYS A 54 1.85 13.19 -5.43
C LYS A 54 3.07 12.71 -4.65
N PHE A 55 3.83 11.77 -5.21
CA PHE A 55 4.97 11.15 -4.51
C PHE A 55 6.29 11.33 -5.24
N ASN A 56 6.29 11.97 -6.42
CA ASN A 56 7.46 12.05 -7.30
C ASN A 56 8.02 10.66 -7.65
N MET A 57 7.14 9.68 -7.87
CA MET A 57 7.51 8.29 -8.16
C MET A 57 7.20 7.91 -9.60
N THR A 58 8.20 7.33 -10.27
CA THR A 58 8.06 6.73 -11.60
C THR A 58 7.42 5.33 -11.52
N LEU A 59 7.08 4.75 -12.69
CA LEU A 59 6.65 3.35 -12.76
C LEU A 59 7.68 2.40 -12.13
N GLN A 60 8.98 2.64 -12.39
CA GLN A 60 10.05 1.80 -11.86
C GLN A 60 10.11 1.88 -10.32
N ASP A 61 9.98 3.07 -9.75
CA ASP A 61 9.93 3.25 -8.29
C ASP A 61 8.76 2.49 -7.65
N LEU A 62 7.60 2.49 -8.31
CA LEU A 62 6.40 1.78 -7.85
C LEU A 62 6.55 0.26 -7.96
N ILE A 63 7.26 -0.23 -8.98
CA ILE A 63 7.60 -1.64 -9.13
C ILE A 63 8.55 -2.06 -8.01
N ASP A 64 9.60 -1.29 -7.75
CA ASP A 64 10.60 -1.62 -6.75
C ASP A 64 10.06 -1.51 -5.32
N ALA A 65 9.16 -0.56 -5.05
CA ALA A 65 8.43 -0.49 -3.79
C ALA A 65 7.55 -1.73 -3.58
N ASN A 66 6.84 -2.16 -4.62
CA ASN A 66 5.99 -3.35 -4.55
C ASN A 66 6.83 -4.63 -4.32
N LYS A 67 7.94 -4.79 -5.04
CA LYS A 67 8.87 -5.93 -4.85
C LYS A 67 9.36 -6.02 -3.41
N ARG A 68 9.86 -4.90 -2.85
CA ARG A 68 10.30 -4.82 -1.46
C ARG A 68 9.19 -5.17 -0.47
N SER A 69 7.95 -4.75 -0.73
CA SER A 69 6.82 -5.14 0.12
C SER A 69 6.58 -6.66 0.09
N TRP A 70 6.70 -7.31 -1.07
CA TRP A 70 6.52 -8.76 -1.18
C TRP A 70 7.69 -9.55 -0.61
N GLU A 71 8.92 -9.07 -0.77
CA GLU A 71 10.10 -9.65 -0.13
C GLU A 71 9.96 -9.65 1.39
N ARG A 72 9.50 -8.55 1.99
CA ARG A 72 9.22 -8.52 3.43
C ARG A 72 8.17 -9.56 3.81
N ARG A 73 7.06 -9.67 3.07
CA ARG A 73 6.01 -10.66 3.35
C ARG A 73 6.56 -12.09 3.29
N ARG A 74 7.32 -12.43 2.25
CA ARG A 74 7.97 -13.73 2.12
C ARG A 74 8.92 -14.02 3.27
N ALA A 75 9.76 -13.06 3.66
CA ALA A 75 10.68 -13.22 4.80
C ALA A 75 9.94 -13.43 6.14
N TRP A 76 8.77 -12.79 6.32
CA TRP A 76 7.90 -13.01 7.47
C TRP A 76 7.24 -14.40 7.41
N GLU A 77 6.74 -14.82 6.25
CA GLU A 77 6.16 -16.16 6.06
C GLU A 77 7.18 -17.26 6.34
N GLU A 78 8.42 -17.11 5.87
CA GLU A 78 9.54 -18.02 6.13
C GLU A 78 9.89 -18.08 7.63
N LYS A 79 9.81 -16.94 8.33
CA LYS A 79 10.19 -16.86 9.74
C LYS A 79 9.10 -17.35 10.71
N TYR A 80 7.81 -17.21 10.36
CA TYR A 80 6.71 -17.46 11.29
C TYR A 80 5.72 -18.56 10.85
N GLY A 81 5.84 -19.09 9.63
CA GLY A 81 5.06 -20.24 9.16
C GLY A 81 3.58 -19.94 8.86
N SER A 82 3.01 -20.74 7.97
CA SER A 82 1.68 -20.62 7.33
C SER A 82 0.49 -20.47 8.29
N ASN A 83 0.28 -19.28 8.82
CA ASN A 83 -1.02 -18.82 9.35
C ASN A 83 -1.50 -17.62 8.52
N TYR A 84 -1.47 -17.77 7.19
CA TYR A 84 -1.87 -16.73 6.26
C TYR A 84 -3.39 -16.74 6.09
N ASN A 85 -4.08 -16.13 7.05
CA ASN A 85 -5.41 -15.60 6.83
C ASN A 85 -5.40 -14.12 7.22
N SER A 86 -5.55 -13.27 6.20
CA SER A 86 -5.66 -11.81 6.26
C SER A 86 -4.33 -11.05 6.42
N ILE A 87 -4.10 -10.15 5.46
CA ILE A 87 -3.12 -9.05 5.47
C ILE A 87 -2.82 -8.58 6.91
N PRO A 88 -1.56 -8.59 7.39
CA PRO A 88 -1.25 -8.11 8.73
C PRO A 88 -1.82 -6.71 8.96
N GLN A 89 -2.70 -6.59 9.96
CA GLN A 89 -3.22 -5.31 10.47
C GLN A 89 -2.10 -4.47 11.12
N ASP A 90 -0.95 -5.07 11.43
CA ASP A 90 0.13 -4.40 12.15
C ASP A 90 1.30 -4.06 11.24
N TRP A 91 1.19 -2.94 10.52
CA TRP A 91 2.37 -2.22 10.04
C TRP A 91 2.76 -1.16 11.08
N ASN A 92 3.30 -1.67 12.19
CA ASN A 92 3.96 -0.91 13.23
C ASN A 92 5.31 -1.56 13.56
N ALA A 93 6.40 -0.95 13.08
CA ALA A 93 7.70 -0.82 13.76
C ALA A 93 8.81 -0.57 12.74
N GLY A 94 9.49 0.58 12.88
CA GLY A 94 10.67 0.99 12.12
C GLY A 94 10.51 2.34 11.46
#